data_AF-A0A6N8BKZ7-F1
#
_entry.id   AF-A0A6N8BKZ7-F1
#
_cell.length_a   1.000
_cell.length_b   1.000
_cell.length_c   1.000
_cell.angle_alpha   90.00
_cell.angle_beta   90.00
_cell.angle_gamma   90.00
#
_symmetry.space_group_name_H-M   'P 1'
#
loop_
_entity.id
_entity.type
_entity.pdbx_description
1 polymer ?
#
loop_
_entity_poly.entity_id
_entity_poly.type
_entity_poly.pdbx_seq_one_letter_code
_entity_poly.pdbx_strand_id
1 'polypeptide(L)'
;MQIINNQNIITDEQLKDILKILGRDYKPLKIVIYESRLDMLKFYPACFNFTWEEFSGRLEGSFDDSSDTVYIFIYSQTDDGDDIHSKQLYSLHALVHELRHRYQYVNDSMYNDDEVSEKDADRFATKFINKRSSQIRKIMHWDDEWTVEEED
;
A
#
# COMPACT_ATOMS: atom_id res chain seq x y z
N MET A 1 -11.59 8.94 -6.76
CA MET A 1 -10.54 8.48 -5.85
C MET A 1 -9.92 9.71 -5.21
N GLN A 2 -10.05 9.80 -3.90
CA GLN A 2 -9.39 10.80 -3.06
C GLN A 2 -8.06 10.24 -2.58
N ILE A 3 -7.01 11.06 -2.49
CA ILE A 3 -5.73 10.69 -1.88
C ILE A 3 -5.48 11.66 -0.74
N ILE A 4 -5.16 11.14 0.44
CA ILE A 4 -4.75 11.92 1.62
C ILE A 4 -3.31 11.53 1.92
N ASN A 5 -2.39 12.44 1.65
CA ASN A 5 -0.96 12.13 1.62
C ASN A 5 -0.14 13.41 1.83
N ASN A 6 0.94 13.32 2.60
CA ASN A 6 1.89 14.43 2.78
C ASN A 6 2.87 14.58 1.61
N GLN A 7 3.04 13.52 0.81
CA GLN A 7 3.85 13.49 -0.41
C GLN A 7 5.36 13.68 -0.19
N ASN A 8 5.88 13.43 0.99
CA ASN A 8 7.32 13.48 1.25
C ASN A 8 8.01 12.17 0.85
N ILE A 9 7.33 11.03 0.96
CA ILE A 9 7.88 9.71 0.60
C ILE A 9 7.37 9.25 -0.76
N ILE A 10 6.06 9.26 -1.00
CA ILE A 10 5.45 8.90 -2.29
C ILE A 10 4.49 10.01 -2.70
N THR A 11 4.57 10.50 -3.93
CA THR A 11 3.68 11.57 -4.41
C THR A 11 2.33 11.04 -4.90
N ASP A 12 1.33 11.92 -4.96
CA ASP A 12 0.01 11.54 -5.49
C ASP A 12 0.06 11.14 -6.98
N GLU A 13 1.00 11.70 -7.74
CA GLU A 13 1.21 11.34 -9.14
C GLU A 13 1.77 9.93 -9.27
N GLN A 14 2.78 9.59 -8.45
CA GLN A 14 3.35 8.24 -8.38
C GLN A 14 2.28 7.19 -8.05
N LEU A 15 1.46 7.44 -7.01
CA LEU A 15 0.36 6.55 -6.65
C LEU A 15 -0.63 6.34 -7.81
N LYS A 16 -0.99 7.42 -8.51
CA LYS A 16 -1.89 7.34 -9.67
C LYS A 16 -1.29 6.52 -10.80
N ASP A 17 0.01 6.65 -11.06
CA ASP A 17 0.67 5.90 -12.12
C ASP A 17 0.80 4.41 -11.80
N ILE A 18 1.05 4.06 -10.54
CA ILE A 18 1.01 2.66 -10.07
C ILE A 18 -0.39 2.06 -10.27
N LEU A 19 -1.44 2.78 -9.89
CA LEU A 19 -2.83 2.34 -10.07
C LEU A 19 -3.22 2.17 -11.56
N LYS A 20 -2.68 3.00 -12.45
CA LYS A 20 -2.88 2.84 -13.90
C LYS A 20 -2.30 1.52 -14.40
N ILE A 21 -1.18 1.06 -13.84
CA ILE A 21 -0.56 -0.23 -14.21
C ILE A 21 -1.40 -1.41 -13.70
N LEU A 22 -1.95 -1.32 -12.48
CA LEU A 22 -2.79 -2.36 -11.89
C LEU A 22 -4.12 -2.53 -12.65
N GLY A 23 -4.77 -1.41 -12.99
CA GLY A 23 -6.03 -1.41 -13.71
C GLY A 23 -7.22 -1.00 -12.85
N ARG A 24 -8.40 -0.93 -13.49
CA ARG A 24 -9.60 -0.30 -12.91
C ARG A 24 -10.12 -1.03 -11.67
N ASP A 25 -10.03 -2.35 -11.64
CA ASP A 25 -10.64 -3.17 -10.59
C ASP A 25 -9.86 -3.11 -9.27
N TYR A 26 -8.67 -2.52 -9.28
CA TYR A 26 -7.86 -2.28 -8.09
C TYR A 26 -8.10 -0.88 -7.49
N LYS A 27 -8.84 0.01 -8.15
CA LYS A 27 -8.89 1.44 -7.79
C LYS A 27 -9.89 1.74 -6.66
N PRO A 28 -9.45 2.09 -5.44
CA PRO A 28 -10.35 2.41 -4.32
C PRO A 28 -11.03 3.77 -4.47
N LEU A 29 -12.03 4.02 -3.61
CA LEU A 29 -12.61 5.35 -3.44
C LEU A 29 -11.61 6.30 -2.77
N LYS A 30 -10.80 5.80 -1.82
CA LYS A 30 -9.83 6.61 -1.08
C LYS A 30 -8.52 5.85 -0.81
N ILE A 31 -7.41 6.58 -0.85
CA ILE A 31 -6.11 6.13 -0.33
C ILE A 31 -5.65 7.12 0.74
N VAL A 32 -5.14 6.63 1.85
CA VAL A 32 -4.58 7.43 2.94
C VAL A 32 -3.18 6.93 3.27
N ILE A 33 -2.20 7.83 3.21
CA ILE A 33 -0.80 7.53 3.49
C ILE A 33 -0.39 8.22 4.79
N TYR A 34 0.00 7.44 5.79
CA TYR A 34 0.53 7.93 7.06
C TYR A 34 2.05 7.78 7.07
N GLU A 35 2.75 8.89 6.85
CA GLU A 35 4.22 8.91 6.90
C GLU A 35 4.75 8.88 8.35
N SER A 36 3.94 9.40 9.29
CA SER A 36 4.23 9.44 10.71
C SER A 36 2.99 9.16 11.55
N ARG A 37 3.16 8.74 12.80
CA ARG A 37 2.02 8.58 13.75
C ARG A 37 1.24 9.88 13.99
N LEU A 38 1.89 11.04 13.84
CA LEU A 38 1.21 12.35 13.96
C LEU A 38 0.22 12.59 12.82
N ASP A 39 0.42 11.95 11.67
CA ASP A 39 -0.50 12.06 10.54
C ASP A 39 -1.86 11.42 10.85
N MET A 40 -1.90 10.40 11.72
CA MET A 40 -3.17 9.81 12.17
C MET A 40 -4.03 10.84 12.89
N LEU A 41 -3.43 11.69 13.73
CA LEU A 41 -4.14 12.79 14.39
C LEU A 41 -4.51 13.91 13.41
N LYS A 42 -3.59 14.24 12.49
CA LYS A 42 -3.78 15.28 11.48
C LYS A 42 -4.92 14.95 10.51
N PHE A 43 -5.02 13.69 10.09
CA PHE A 43 -5.99 13.22 9.10
C PHE A 43 -7.26 12.63 9.73
N TYR A 44 -7.30 12.49 11.06
CA TYR A 44 -8.48 12.00 11.78
C TYR A 44 -9.81 12.60 11.30
N PRO A 45 -9.93 13.94 11.05
CA PRO A 45 -11.19 14.53 10.59
C PRO A 45 -11.63 14.11 9.18
N ALA A 46 -10.75 13.48 8.39
CA ALA A 46 -11.01 13.06 7.01
C ALA A 46 -11.14 11.53 6.86
N CYS A 47 -10.68 10.77 7.86
CA CYS A 47 -10.58 9.31 7.80
C CYS A 47 -11.53 8.59 8.78
N PHE A 48 -11.86 9.18 9.93
CA PHE A 48 -12.80 8.70 10.98
C PHE A 48 -12.76 7.20 11.39
N ASN A 49 -11.84 6.40 10.85
CA ASN A 49 -11.57 5.03 11.22
C ASN A 49 -10.16 4.97 11.79
N PHE A 50 -10.07 4.65 13.07
CA PHE A 50 -8.82 4.44 13.78
C PHE A 50 -9.00 3.23 14.68
N THR A 51 -8.14 2.23 14.54
CA THR A 51 -8.03 1.13 15.49
C THR A 51 -6.70 1.20 16.26
N TRP A 52 -6.66 0.64 17.47
CA TRP A 52 -5.44 0.63 18.29
C TRP A 52 -4.31 -0.20 17.66
N GLU A 53 -4.64 -1.16 16.81
CA GLU A 53 -3.69 -2.03 16.12
C GLU A 53 -2.89 -1.25 15.07
N GLU A 54 -3.54 -0.37 14.29
CA GLU A 54 -2.90 0.53 13.33
C GLU A 54 -1.87 1.44 14.01
N PHE A 55 -2.17 1.95 15.21
CA PHE A 55 -1.27 2.82 15.96
C PHE A 55 -0.04 2.10 16.53
N SER A 56 -0.19 0.80 16.82
CA SER A 56 0.88 -0.02 17.39
C SER A 56 2.06 -0.20 16.44
N GLY A 57 1.86 0.04 15.13
CA GLY A 57 2.88 -0.09 14.10
C GLY A 57 3.21 -1.55 13.75
N ARG A 58 2.26 -2.47 13.98
CA ARG A 58 2.36 -3.88 13.59
C ARG A 58 1.78 -4.17 12.20
N LEU A 59 1.15 -3.18 11.59
CA LEU A 59 0.49 -3.27 10.29
C LEU A 59 1.11 -2.23 9.37
N GLU A 60 1.47 -2.65 8.16
CA GLU A 60 2.04 -1.79 7.12
C GLU A 60 0.97 -1.19 6.19
N GLY A 61 -0.20 -1.84 6.15
CA GLY A 61 -1.37 -1.39 5.43
C GLY A 61 -2.66 -1.98 6.00
N SER A 62 -3.79 -1.49 5.49
CA SER A 62 -5.10 -2.11 5.69
C SER A 62 -6.09 -1.64 4.62
N PHE A 63 -6.95 -2.56 4.16
CA PHE A 63 -8.12 -2.26 3.35
C PHE A 63 -9.41 -2.31 4.19
N ASP A 64 -10.15 -1.21 4.17
CA ASP A 64 -11.48 -1.08 4.78
C ASP A 64 -12.57 -1.16 3.71
N ASP A 65 -13.27 -2.29 3.69
CA ASP A 65 -14.33 -2.61 2.74
C ASP A 65 -15.56 -1.70 2.88
N SER A 66 -15.89 -1.28 4.10
CA SER A 66 -17.05 -0.45 4.41
C SER A 66 -16.96 0.94 3.78
N SER A 67 -15.74 1.47 3.64
CA SER A 67 -15.47 2.79 3.06
C SER A 67 -14.75 2.75 1.72
N ASP A 68 -14.39 1.55 1.22
CA ASP A 68 -13.51 1.33 0.06
C ASP A 68 -12.25 2.21 0.14
N THR A 69 -11.57 2.12 1.29
CA THR A 69 -10.37 2.90 1.62
C THR A 69 -9.18 1.98 1.85
N VAL A 70 -8.05 2.32 1.23
CA VAL A 70 -6.75 1.71 1.53
C VAL A 70 -5.91 2.65 2.39
N TYR A 71 -5.39 2.14 3.50
CA TYR A 71 -4.51 2.84 4.42
C TYR A 71 -3.10 2.25 4.31
N ILE A 72 -2.07 3.09 4.29
CA ILE A 72 -0.67 2.68 4.28
C ILE A 72 0.07 3.40 5.40
N PHE A 73 0.82 2.65 6.20
CA PHE A 73 1.51 3.11 7.40
C PHE A 73 3.03 3.07 7.19
N ILE A 74 3.59 4.08 6.52
CA ILE A 74 5.04 4.09 6.22
C ILE A 74 5.89 4.06 7.51
N TYR A 75 5.39 4.62 8.61
CA TYR A 75 6.10 4.63 9.90
C TYR A 75 6.28 3.26 10.54
N SER A 76 5.57 2.21 10.10
CA SER A 76 5.73 0.85 10.63
C SER A 76 6.85 0.08 9.94
N GLN A 77 7.37 0.59 8.82
CA GLN A 77 8.42 -0.09 8.04
C GLN A 77 9.78 0.15 8.69
N THR A 78 10.21 -0.79 9.52
CA THR A 78 11.44 -0.66 10.33
C THR A 78 12.58 -1.56 9.88
N ASP A 79 12.34 -2.51 8.97
CA ASP A 79 13.17 -3.71 8.90
C ASP A 79 14.42 -3.56 8.02
N ASP A 80 14.43 -2.69 7.00
CA ASP A 80 15.53 -2.64 6.00
C ASP A 80 16.13 -1.24 5.73
N GLY A 81 16.18 -0.43 6.78
CA GLY A 81 16.88 0.86 6.76
C GLY A 81 15.96 2.07 6.68
N ASP A 82 16.43 3.18 7.25
CA ASP A 82 15.64 4.41 7.41
C ASP A 82 15.69 5.31 6.15
N ASP A 83 16.27 4.80 5.05
CA ASP A 83 16.39 5.54 3.80
C ASP A 83 15.06 5.60 3.03
N ILE A 84 14.95 6.61 2.19
CA ILE A 84 13.71 6.91 1.46
C ILE A 84 13.37 5.79 0.48
N HIS A 85 14.36 5.11 -0.10
CA HIS A 85 14.12 4.08 -1.11
C HIS A 85 13.50 2.84 -0.48
N SER A 86 14.07 2.33 0.62
CA SER A 86 13.49 1.19 1.34
C SER A 86 12.04 1.48 1.74
N LYS A 87 11.77 2.65 2.32
CA LYS A 87 10.41 3.08 2.65
C LYS A 87 9.50 3.12 1.43
N GLN A 88 9.97 3.66 0.31
CA GLN A 88 9.17 3.69 -0.91
C GLN A 88 8.88 2.28 -1.43
N LEU A 89 9.86 1.38 -1.45
CA LEU A 89 9.72 0.02 -1.95
C LEU A 89 8.73 -0.79 -1.12
N TYR A 90 8.91 -0.83 0.20
CA TYR A 90 8.02 -1.56 1.11
C TYR A 90 6.63 -0.93 1.16
N SER A 91 6.52 0.40 1.11
CA SER A 91 5.21 1.08 1.03
C SER A 91 4.47 0.76 -0.26
N LEU A 92 5.19 0.57 -1.37
CA LEU A 92 4.58 0.12 -2.62
C LEU A 92 4.15 -1.35 -2.54
N HIS A 93 4.94 -2.21 -1.91
CA HIS A 93 4.56 -3.61 -1.69
C HIS A 93 3.27 -3.70 -0.86
N ALA A 94 3.25 -3.08 0.32
CA ALA A 94 2.06 -2.98 1.18
C ALA A 94 0.86 -2.36 0.43
N LEU A 95 1.08 -1.31 -0.37
CA LEU A 95 0.00 -0.73 -1.18
C LEU A 95 -0.58 -1.74 -2.16
N VAL A 96 0.26 -2.50 -2.87
CA VAL A 96 -0.21 -3.47 -3.85
C VAL A 96 -0.91 -4.66 -3.15
N HIS A 97 -0.45 -5.05 -1.97
CA HIS A 97 -1.09 -6.04 -1.10
C HIS A 97 -2.53 -5.64 -0.76
N GLU A 98 -2.72 -4.44 -0.20
CA GLU A 98 -4.05 -3.96 0.18
C GLU A 98 -4.98 -3.75 -1.03
N LEU A 99 -4.43 -3.28 -2.15
CA LEU A 99 -5.21 -3.16 -3.40
C LEU A 99 -5.61 -4.53 -3.94
N ARG A 100 -4.88 -5.61 -3.62
CA ARG A 100 -5.26 -6.98 -3.96
C ARG A 100 -6.44 -7.46 -3.11
N HIS A 101 -6.49 -7.14 -1.82
CA HIS A 101 -7.67 -7.37 -0.98
C HIS A 101 -8.91 -6.67 -1.51
N ARG A 102 -8.75 -5.40 -1.94
CA ARG A 102 -9.83 -4.69 -2.61
C ARG A 102 -10.32 -5.41 -3.87
N TYR A 103 -9.39 -5.86 -4.72
CA TYR A 103 -9.75 -6.62 -5.92
C TYR A 103 -10.52 -7.90 -5.56
N GLN A 104 -10.05 -8.63 -4.54
CA GLN A 104 -10.68 -9.87 -4.07
C GLN A 104 -12.11 -9.63 -3.58
N TYR A 105 -12.32 -8.56 -2.81
CA TYR A 105 -13.64 -8.10 -2.35
C TYR A 105 -14.58 -7.78 -3.51
N VAL A 106 -14.15 -6.95 -4.47
CA VAL A 106 -15.00 -6.50 -5.59
C VAL A 106 -15.39 -7.65 -6.54
N ASN A 107 -14.55 -8.68 -6.64
CA ASN A 107 -14.76 -9.81 -7.55
C ASN A 107 -15.31 -11.07 -6.86
N ASP A 108 -15.63 -10.99 -5.56
CA ASP A 108 -16.08 -12.14 -4.74
C ASP A 108 -15.11 -13.33 -4.84
N SER A 109 -13.81 -13.04 -4.99
CA SER A 109 -12.78 -14.06 -5.12
C SER A 109 -12.02 -14.17 -3.79
N MET A 110 -12.15 -15.30 -3.10
CA MET A 110 -11.38 -15.62 -1.88
C MET A 110 -11.64 -14.73 -0.65
N TYR A 111 -12.61 -13.82 -0.71
CA TYR A 111 -12.93 -12.88 0.39
C TYR A 111 -13.32 -13.55 1.73
N ASN A 112 -13.81 -14.80 1.71
CA ASN A 112 -14.23 -15.51 2.93
C ASN A 112 -13.17 -16.49 3.48
N ASP A 113 -11.96 -16.48 2.92
CA ASP A 113 -10.85 -17.37 3.32
C ASP A 113 -9.60 -16.53 3.56
N ASP A 114 -9.47 -16.01 4.78
CA ASP A 114 -8.41 -15.07 5.18
C ASP A 114 -7.01 -15.62 4.87
N GLU A 115 -6.74 -16.89 5.19
CA GLU A 115 -5.40 -17.48 4.98
C GLU A 115 -5.04 -17.56 3.49
N VAL A 116 -6.00 -17.93 2.63
CA VAL A 116 -5.79 -17.98 1.17
C VAL A 116 -5.72 -16.57 0.58
N SER A 117 -6.53 -15.65 1.11
CA SER A 117 -6.58 -14.24 0.71
C SER A 117 -5.25 -13.54 0.94
N GLU A 118 -4.69 -13.64 2.16
CA GLU A 118 -3.38 -13.07 2.53
C GLU A 118 -2.26 -13.65 1.66
N LYS A 119 -2.17 -14.97 1.55
CA LYS A 119 -1.14 -15.63 0.71
C LYS A 119 -1.22 -15.24 -0.76
N ASP A 120 -2.42 -14.99 -1.28
CA ASP A 120 -2.57 -14.49 -2.64
C ASP A 120 -2.18 -13.01 -2.77
N ALA A 121 -2.49 -12.19 -1.76
CA ALA A 121 -2.13 -10.79 -1.69
C ALA A 121 -0.60 -10.58 -1.67
N ASP A 122 0.11 -11.28 -0.77
CA ASP A 122 1.58 -11.24 -0.67
C ASP A 122 2.23 -11.62 -2.00
N ARG A 123 1.87 -12.81 -2.48
CA ARG A 123 2.41 -13.37 -3.73
C ARG A 123 2.12 -12.46 -4.92
N PHE A 124 0.95 -11.83 -4.95
CA PHE A 124 0.59 -10.88 -6.00
C PHE A 124 1.44 -9.62 -5.91
N ALA A 125 1.58 -9.04 -4.72
CA ALA A 125 2.39 -7.84 -4.48
C ALA A 125 3.84 -8.05 -4.88
N THR A 126 4.48 -9.11 -4.39
CA THR A 126 5.87 -9.46 -4.72
C THR A 126 6.06 -9.65 -6.22
N LYS A 127 5.18 -10.44 -6.87
CA LYS A 127 5.25 -10.65 -8.33
C LYS A 127 5.00 -9.37 -9.10
N PHE A 128 4.08 -8.51 -8.65
CA PHE A 128 3.79 -7.25 -9.32
C PHE A 128 5.01 -6.33 -9.26
N ILE A 129 5.58 -6.10 -8.08
CA ILE A 129 6.75 -5.26 -7.88
C ILE A 129 7.91 -5.78 -8.74
N ASN A 130 8.24 -7.08 -8.64
CA ASN A 130 9.39 -7.66 -9.34
C ASN A 130 9.19 -7.69 -10.86
N LYS A 131 7.98 -7.99 -11.36
CA LYS A 131 7.70 -8.01 -12.81
C LYS A 131 7.63 -6.61 -13.41
N ARG A 132 7.29 -5.60 -12.61
CA ARG A 132 7.12 -4.21 -13.03
C ARG A 132 8.27 -3.30 -12.60
N SER A 133 9.35 -3.85 -12.03
CA SER A 133 10.51 -3.13 -11.49
C SER A 133 10.98 -1.99 -12.39
N SER A 134 11.14 -2.25 -13.69
CA SER A 134 11.58 -1.27 -14.68
C SER A 134 10.60 -0.10 -14.89
N GLN A 135 9.30 -0.37 -14.78
CA GLN A 135 8.27 0.66 -14.89
C GLN A 135 8.15 1.45 -13.57
N ILE A 136 8.19 0.74 -12.44
CA ILE A 136 8.14 1.33 -11.10
C ILE A 136 9.32 2.27 -10.89
N ARG A 137 10.54 1.84 -11.23
CA ARG A 137 11.74 2.68 -11.21
C ARG A 137 11.53 4.01 -11.92
N LYS A 138 10.89 4.02 -13.10
CA LYS A 138 10.62 5.25 -13.85
C LYS A 138 9.60 6.16 -13.17
N ILE A 139 8.58 5.58 -12.56
CA ILE A 139 7.55 6.31 -11.80
C ILE A 139 8.19 6.91 -10.53
N MET A 140 9.00 6.12 -9.84
CA MET A 140 9.62 6.51 -8.58
C MET A 140 10.87 7.39 -8.75
N HIS A 141 11.39 7.50 -9.97
CA HIS A 141 12.65 8.16 -10.30
C HIS A 141 13.86 7.56 -9.57
N TRP A 142 13.89 6.23 -9.44
CA TRP A 142 15.03 5.52 -8.88
C TRP A 142 16.15 5.36 -9.91
N ASP A 143 17.40 5.40 -9.43
CA ASP A 143 18.58 5.18 -10.26
C ASP A 143 18.59 3.74 -10.81
N ASP A 144 18.35 2.77 -9.92
CA ASP A 144 18.37 1.34 -10.19
C ASP A 144 16.99 0.67 -10.07
N GLU A 145 16.88 -0.54 -10.62
CA GLU A 145 15.70 -1.39 -10.44
C GLU A 145 15.81 -2.19 -9.14
N TRP A 146 14.69 -2.34 -8.45
CA TRP A 146 14.62 -3.03 -7.17
C TRP A 146 13.59 -4.15 -7.22
N THR A 147 13.84 -5.17 -6.41
CA THR A 147 12.97 -6.33 -6.22
C THR A 147 12.77 -6.58 -4.74
N VAL A 148 11.64 -7.17 -4.39
CA VAL A 148 11.34 -7.66 -3.03
C VAL A 148 11.57 -9.16 -3.00
N GLU A 149 12.22 -9.65 -1.96
CA GLU A 149 12.33 -11.07 -1.62
C GLU A 149 11.34 -11.35 -0.47
N GLU A 150 10.56 -12.42 -0.55
CA GLU A 150 9.73 -12.87 0.58
C GLU A 150 10.63 -13.64 1.55
N GLU A 151 10.49 -13.43 2.86
CA GLU A 151 11.12 -14.30 3.86
C GLU A 151 10.42 -15.68 3.82
N ASP A 152 11.19 -16.73 3.50
CA ASP A 152 10.73 -18.14 3.44
C ASP A 152 10.24 -18.70 4.79
#